data_AF-A0A8T2PYG3-F1
#
_entry.id   AF-A0A8T2PYG3-F1
#
_cell.length_a   1.000
_cell.length_b   1.000
_cell.length_c   1.000
_cell.angle_alpha   90.00
_cell.angle_beta   90.00
_cell.angle_gamma   90.00
#
_symmetry.space_group_name_H-M   'P 1'
#
loop_
_entity.id
_entity.type
_entity.pdbx_description
1 polymer ?
#
loop_
_entity_poly.entity_id
_entity_poly.type
_entity_poly.pdbx_seq_one_letter_code
_entity_poly.pdbx_strand_id
1 'polypeptide(L)'
;MRFLTGAASHDRFSFKPVTLCAIGDNVFVEGQSDASDRKNCKCWIHVWTLKEGKIVQLREYINTELIVVGPIHDSLWKSQLGKGHSKSLPSLILSV
;
A
#
# COMPACT_ATOMS: atom_id res chain seq x y z
N MET A 1 -1.66 12.68 5.57
CA MET A 1 -2.75 12.81 4.59
C MET A 1 -3.31 14.21 4.74
N ARG A 2 -3.30 15.05 3.70
CA ARG A 2 -4.04 16.34 3.69
C ARG A 2 -5.15 16.37 2.64
N PHE A 3 -5.10 15.44 1.68
CA PHE A 3 -6.06 15.31 0.60
C PHE A 3 -7.42 14.83 1.09
N LEU A 4 -7.47 13.70 1.81
CA LEU A 4 -8.70 13.19 2.44
C LEU A 4 -9.25 14.08 3.57
N THR A 5 -8.48 15.09 3.99
CA THR A 5 -8.92 16.10 4.97
C THR A 5 -9.33 17.42 4.30
N GLY A 6 -9.33 17.51 2.97
CA GLY A 6 -9.62 18.74 2.21
C GLY A 6 -8.59 19.87 2.38
N ALA A 7 -7.47 19.62 3.06
CA ALA A 7 -6.47 20.61 3.44
C ALA A 7 -5.33 20.77 2.41
N ALA A 8 -5.43 20.12 1.26
CA ALA A 8 -4.44 20.21 0.18
C ALA A 8 -5.13 20.31 -1.17
N SER A 9 -4.59 21.16 -2.05
CA SER A 9 -4.94 21.16 -3.47
C SER A 9 -4.53 19.84 -4.12
N HIS A 10 -5.20 19.49 -5.22
CA HIS A 10 -5.07 18.19 -5.91
C HIS A 10 -3.64 17.94 -6.45
N ASP A 11 -2.82 18.98 -6.53
CA ASP A 11 -1.58 19.00 -7.32
C ASP A 11 -0.36 18.43 -6.59
N ARG A 12 -0.51 17.95 -5.35
CA ARG A 12 0.64 17.60 -4.48
C ARG A 12 0.77 16.11 -4.14
N PHE A 13 -0.18 15.26 -4.51
CA PHE A 13 -0.08 13.82 -4.26
C PHE A 13 0.31 13.07 -5.53
N SER A 14 1.47 12.41 -5.48
CA SER A 14 1.92 11.49 -6.52
C SER A 14 2.24 10.16 -5.87
N PHE A 15 1.47 9.13 -6.24
CA PHE A 15 1.75 7.74 -5.91
C PHE A 15 2.45 7.10 -7.10
N LYS A 16 3.68 6.64 -6.89
CA LYS A 16 4.46 5.92 -7.90
C LYS A 16 4.43 4.43 -7.56
N PRO A 17 3.64 3.61 -8.28
CA PRO A 17 3.65 2.16 -8.10
C PRO A 17 5.06 1.58 -8.34
N VAL A 18 5.44 0.59 -7.56
CA VAL A 18 6.73 -0.10 -7.65
C VAL A 18 6.53 -1.60 -7.87
N THR A 19 5.65 -2.23 -7.09
CA THR A 19 5.33 -3.66 -7.22
C THR A 19 3.82 -3.88 -7.17
N LEU A 20 3.36 -4.91 -7.86
CA LEU A 20 1.97 -5.35 -7.86
C LEU A 20 1.90 -6.85 -7.59
N CYS A 21 0.88 -7.29 -6.85
CA CYS A 21 0.57 -8.69 -6.62
C CYS A 21 -0.95 -8.88 -6.61
N ALA A 22 -1.46 -9.84 -7.39
CA ALA A 22 -2.88 -10.17 -7.42
C ALA A 22 -3.13 -11.48 -6.67
N ILE A 23 -4.10 -11.48 -5.75
CA ILE A 23 -4.53 -12.65 -4.96
C ILE A 23 -6.05 -12.63 -4.90
N GLY A 24 -6.69 -13.60 -5.55
CA GLY A 24 -8.14 -13.63 -5.71
C GLY A 24 -8.64 -12.35 -6.37
N ASP A 25 -9.68 -11.74 -5.79
CA ASP A 25 -10.25 -10.48 -6.25
C ASP A 25 -9.47 -9.23 -5.78
N ASN A 26 -8.35 -9.40 -5.08
CA ASN A 26 -7.57 -8.28 -4.55
C ASN A 26 -6.27 -8.06 -5.34
N VAL A 27 -5.95 -6.80 -5.63
CA VAL A 27 -4.66 -6.36 -6.15
C VAL A 27 -3.96 -5.50 -5.09
N PHE A 28 -2.79 -5.95 -4.67
CA PHE A 28 -1.88 -5.29 -3.75
C PHE A 28 -0.85 -4.50 -4.55
N VAL A 29 -0.80 -3.19 -4.35
CA VAL A 29 0.10 -2.29 -5.05
C VAL A 29 0.96 -1.57 -4.04
N GLU A 30 2.26 -1.88 -4.01
CA GLU A 30 3.21 -1.07 -3.26
C GLU A 30 3.64 0.11 -4.12
N GLY A 31 3.81 1.24 -3.48
CA GLY A 31 4.39 2.40 -4.12
C GLY A 31 4.88 3.41 -3.12
N GLN A 32 5.46 4.48 -3.63
CA GLN A 32 6.00 5.53 -2.79
C GLN A 32 5.55 6.91 -3.24
N SER A 33 5.58 7.86 -2.30
CA SER A 33 5.37 9.26 -2.64
C SER A 33 6.53 9.79 -3.47
N ASP A 34 6.26 10.74 -4.36
CA ASP A 34 7.31 11.52 -5.02
C ASP A 34 7.98 12.47 -4.01
N ALA A 35 9.07 12.02 -3.39
CA ALA A 35 9.87 12.79 -2.45
C ALA A 35 11.33 12.77 -2.90
N SER A 36 11.95 13.95 -2.93
CA SER A 36 13.37 14.14 -3.29
C SER A 36 14.34 13.54 -2.26
N ASP A 37 13.89 13.36 -1.01
CA ASP A 37 14.65 12.69 0.05
C ASP A 37 13.91 11.43 0.52
N ARG A 38 14.64 10.31 0.63
CA ARG A 38 14.16 9.03 1.17
C ARG A 38 13.58 9.16 2.58
N LYS A 39 14.06 10.10 3.40
CA LYS A 39 13.51 10.32 4.75
C LYS A 39 12.06 10.85 4.75
N ASN A 40 11.68 11.56 3.70
CA ASN A 40 10.34 12.09 3.51
C ASN A 40 9.49 11.23 2.56
N CYS A 41 10.09 10.18 2.01
CA CYS A 41 9.44 9.22 1.15
C CYS A 41 8.52 8.33 2.00
N LYS A 42 7.22 8.40 1.72
CA LYS A 42 6.21 7.56 2.36
C LYS A 42 6.06 6.28 1.57
N CYS A 43 6.10 5.14 2.26
CA CYS A 43 5.70 3.86 1.68
C CYS A 43 4.18 3.77 1.73
N TRP A 44 3.59 3.37 0.61
CA TRP A 44 2.16 3.21 0.43
C TRP A 44 1.87 1.79 -0.04
N ILE A 45 0.78 1.22 0.48
CA ILE A 45 0.20 -0.01 -0.03
C ILE A 45 -1.26 0.29 -0.33
N HIS A 46 -1.65 0.16 -1.59
CA HIS A 46 -3.04 0.22 -2.00
C HIS A 46 -3.55 -1.21 -2.20
N VAL A 47 -4.71 -1.52 -1.63
CA VAL A 47 -5.42 -2.78 -1.87
C VAL A 47 -6.68 -2.44 -2.65
N TRP A 48 -6.75 -2.96 -3.86
CA TRP A 48 -7.89 -2.79 -4.76
C TRP A 48 -8.69 -4.08 -4.78
N THR A 49 -9.96 -4.01 -4.38
CA THR A 49 -10.88 -5.13 -4.60
C THR A 49 -11.54 -4.93 -5.95
N LEU A 50 -11.41 -5.94 -6.82
CA LEU A 50 -11.96 -5.96 -8.15
C LEU A 50 -13.29 -6.73 -8.17
N LYS A 51 -14.24 -6.23 -8.95
CA LYS A 51 -15.44 -6.98 -9.35
C LYS A 51 -15.74 -6.65 -10.79
N GLU A 52 -15.87 -7.67 -11.63
CA GLU A 52 -16.17 -7.51 -13.07
C GLU A 52 -15.18 -6.54 -13.76
N GLY A 53 -13.89 -6.65 -13.41
CA GLY A 53 -12.82 -5.81 -13.97
C GLY A 53 -12.80 -4.36 -13.47
N LYS A 54 -13.65 -3.99 -12.51
CA LYS A 54 -13.70 -2.64 -11.91
C LYS A 54 -13.20 -2.66 -10.48
N ILE A 55 -12.48 -1.61 -10.08
CA ILE A 55 -12.14 -1.39 -8.66
C ILE A 55 -13.42 -0.97 -7.93
N VAL A 56 -13.90 -1.82 -7.02
CA VAL A 56 -15.10 -1.55 -6.21
C VAL A 56 -14.76 -1.15 -4.77
N GLN A 57 -13.53 -1.41 -4.32
CA GLN A 57 -13.04 -0.95 -3.02
C GLN A 57 -11.57 -0.56 -3.13
N LEU A 58 -11.20 0.52 -2.46
CA LEU A 58 -9.82 0.94 -2.24
C LEU A 58 -9.55 0.98 -0.74
N ARG A 59 -8.47 0.34 -0.30
CA ARG A 59 -7.91 0.49 1.04
C ARG A 59 -6.47 0.94 0.94
N GLU A 60 -6.09 1.92 1.75
CA GLU A 60 -4.75 2.50 1.75
C GLU A 60 -4.07 2.27 3.10
N TYR A 61 -2.81 1.86 3.05
CA TYR A 61 -1.92 1.75 4.20
C TYR A 61 -0.67 2.59 3.96
N ILE A 62 -0.29 3.42 4.93
CA ILE A 62 0.85 4.33 4.82
C ILE A 62 1.86 3.98 5.89
N ASN A 63 3.14 3.87 5.51
CA ASN A 63 4.24 3.55 6.42
C ASN A 63 3.90 2.35 7.31
N THR A 64 3.28 1.34 6.71
CA THR A 64 2.82 0.11 7.36
C THR A 64 3.31 -1.05 6.51
N GLU A 65 3.88 -2.07 7.15
CA GLU A 65 4.21 -3.32 6.49
C GLU A 65 2.94 -4.19 6.44
N LEU A 66 2.59 -4.71 5.28
CA LEU A 66 1.42 -5.58 5.12
C LEU A 66 1.88 -7.02 4.84
N ILE A 67 1.33 -7.95 5.61
CA ILE A 67 1.50 -9.38 5.43
C ILE A 67 0.14 -9.95 5.08
N VAL A 68 0.04 -10.62 3.93
CA VAL A 68 -1.19 -11.24 3.45
C VAL A 68 -1.08 -12.74 3.70
N VAL A 69 -2.07 -13.28 4.41
CA VAL A 69 -2.14 -14.70 4.75
C VAL A 69 -3.39 -15.35 4.17
N GLY A 70 -3.26 -16.60 3.76
CA GLY A 70 -4.35 -17.40 3.25
C GLY A 70 -5.13 -18.13 4.35
N PRO A 71 -6.17 -18.90 3.96
CA PRO A 71 -7.08 -19.57 4.89
C PRO A 71 -6.41 -20.54 5.86
N ILE A 72 -5.26 -21.11 5.48
CA ILE A 72 -4.49 -22.05 6.32
C ILE A 72 -3.29 -21.39 7.01
N HIS A 73 -3.33 -20.06 7.15
CA HIS A 73 -2.27 -19.22 7.71
C HIS A 73 -0.92 -19.31 6.96
N ASP A 74 -0.95 -19.68 5.69
CA ASP A 74 0.20 -19.61 4.79
C ASP A 74 0.45 -18.16 4.35
N SER A 75 1.72 -17.76 4.30
CA SER A 75 2.10 -16.42 3.87
C SER A 75 2.01 -16.33 2.35
N LEU A 76 0.97 -15.66 1.84
CA LEU A 76 0.75 -15.46 0.41
C LEU A 76 1.61 -14.33 -0.15
N TRP A 77 1.73 -13.23 0.61
CA TRP A 77 2.50 -12.07 0.17
C TRP A 77 2.94 -11.20 1.33
N LYS A 78 4.05 -10.49 1.16
CA LYS A 78 4.58 -9.55 2.14
C LYS A 78 5.17 -8.34 1.44
N SER A 79 4.82 -7.15 1.93
CA SER A 79 5.34 -5.90 1.40
C SER A 79 6.86 -5.79 1.56
N GLN A 80 7.53 -5.15 0.61
CA GLN A 80 9.00 -5.07 0.56
C GLN A 80 9.56 -3.65 0.63
N LEU A 81 8.80 -2.63 0.25
CA LEU A 81 9.28 -1.27 0.03
C LEU A 81 9.78 -0.58 1.31
N GLY A 82 9.24 -0.93 2.47
CA GLY A 82 9.59 -0.34 3.77
C GLY A 82 10.89 -0.86 4.40
N LYS A 83 11.52 -1.90 3.85
CA LYS A 83 12.68 -2.56 4.46
C LYS A 83 13.96 -1.70 4.45
N GLY A 84 14.02 -0.68 3.60
CA GLY A 84 15.15 0.25 3.50
C GLY A 84 15.04 1.48 4.41
N HIS A 85 13.93 1.66 5.12
CA HIS A 85 13.77 2.78 6.05
C HIS A 85 14.57 2.53 7.33
N SER A 86 15.21 3.56 7.85
CA SER A 86 16.02 3.48 9.08
C SER A 86 15.22 3.21 10.36
N LYS A 87 13.90 3.04 10.25
CA LYS A 87 12.95 2.84 11.35
C LYS A 87 12.04 1.67 11.00
N SER A 88 11.72 0.84 11.99
CA SER A 88 10.71 -0.20 11.84
C SER A 88 9.36 0.42 11.50
N LEU A 89 8.63 -0.22 10.60
CA LEU A 89 7.22 0.10 10.34
C LEU A 89 6.34 -0.81 11.20
N PRO A 90 5.19 -0.33 11.69
CA PRO A 90 4.17 -1.21 12.24
C PRO A 90 3.74 -2.23 11.18
N SER A 91 3.54 -3.48 11.59
CA SER A 91 3.08 -4.54 10.69
C SER A 91 1.60 -4.84 10.90
N LEU A 92 0.88 -5.08 9.80
CA LEU A 92 -0.51 -5.51 9.79
C LEU A 92 -0.63 -6.86 9.05
N ILE A 93 -1.40 -7.77 9.62
CA ILE A 93 -1.77 -9.03 8.95
C ILE A 93 -3.15 -8.87 8.34
N LEU A 94 -3.27 -9.18 7.05
CA LEU A 94 -4.52 -9.21 6.32
C LEU A 94 -4.80 -10.66 5.90
N SER A 95 -5.86 -11.23 6.47
CA SER A 95 -6.42 -12.49 5.97
C SER A 95 -7.27 -12.20 4.75
N VAL A 96 -7.05 -12.95 3.68
CA VAL A 96 -7.86 -12.90 2.45
C VAL A 96 -8.51 -14.23 2.14
#